data_AF-A0AA86PCZ7-F1
#
_entry.id   AF-A0AA86PCZ7-F1
#
_cell.length_a   1.000
_cell.length_b   1.000
_cell.length_c   1.000
_cell.angle_alpha   90.00
_cell.angle_beta   90.00
_cell.angle_gamma   90.00
#
_symmetry.space_group_name_H-M   'P 1'
#
loop_
_entity.id
_entity.type
_entity.pdbx_description
1 polymer ?
#
loop_
_entity_poly.entity_id
_entity_poly.type
_entity_poly.pdbx_seq_one_letter_code
_entity_poly.pdbx_strand_id
1 'polypeptide(L)'
;MDVQYKLGCFNGCYKVSGLLRHFLQQFVIGGRCMTQSNRRVLKTEPNTQIVDFDAVSLYPSAMRVMYYPTGPASSLNAEQIAFYNNPSNLFNITLEQDSPDQKTLYLEVKLKRNQQFIPRQFPLVSTIDDDGVRQFANNFDESISYFYDQVSLQDLVEFQHIEYQIVSGVYFQERNYTIRDVVQQMFNKRVELKKQENPAQIIYKLMLNSAYGKMIEKIHPSKTLVLDKLEFYKLVLKQSSNIDNVEQTGGKYVVTLKQEISDQSTFTFGGVLVLSVSKRIMNQVMCTAEDNKLDIYYQDTDSMQIDKASLDILETIYQTKYNRKLVGSSMGQFHSDFQSKLGKVQYADQAVYISKKVYCARLVIDASKHIYDYHVRMKGVSDGAISVQADNNFQGDFIKLYQYLYIAKPIKFDLCATKPIFEYKGYQVFTKGSFIRQLQFPLKDNEKKQ
;
A
#
# COMPACT_ATOMS: atom_id res chain seq x y z
N MET A 1 -16.92 5.78 -1.81
CA MET A 1 -17.72 4.62 -1.37
C MET A 1 -19.18 4.79 -1.76
N ASP A 2 -19.79 5.95 -1.52
CA ASP A 2 -21.21 6.22 -1.84
C ASP A 2 -21.60 5.92 -3.29
N VAL A 3 -20.74 6.23 -4.27
CA VAL A 3 -20.98 5.89 -5.68
C VAL A 3 -21.11 4.37 -5.87
N GLN A 4 -20.20 3.58 -5.29
CA GLN A 4 -20.27 2.11 -5.33
C GLN A 4 -21.53 1.59 -4.62
N TYR A 5 -21.94 2.24 -3.53
CA TYR A 5 -23.18 1.89 -2.83
C TYR A 5 -24.41 2.13 -3.71
N LYS A 6 -24.53 3.32 -4.32
CA LYS A 6 -25.64 3.68 -5.22
C LYS A 6 -25.71 2.79 -6.46
N LEU A 7 -24.56 2.31 -6.95
CA LEU A 7 -24.47 1.44 -8.12
C LEU A 7 -24.54 -0.05 -7.78
N GLY A 8 -24.90 -0.41 -6.55
CA GLY A 8 -25.22 -1.79 -6.17
C GLY A 8 -24.02 -2.70 -5.86
N CYS A 9 -22.79 -2.16 -5.77
CA CYS A 9 -21.62 -2.98 -5.43
C CYS A 9 -21.75 -3.68 -4.07
N PHE A 10 -22.51 -3.09 -3.14
CA PHE A 10 -22.71 -3.64 -1.79
C PHE A 10 -24.06 -4.35 -1.61
N ASN A 11 -24.81 -4.61 -2.69
CA ASN A 11 -26.04 -5.38 -2.61
C ASN A 11 -25.73 -6.77 -2.05
N GLY A 12 -26.46 -7.19 -1.02
CA GLY A 12 -26.23 -8.46 -0.31
C GLY A 12 -25.05 -8.45 0.67
N CYS A 13 -24.26 -7.39 0.75
CA CYS A 13 -23.14 -7.28 1.70
C CYS A 13 -23.66 -6.85 3.08
N TYR A 14 -23.22 -7.55 4.13
CA TYR A 14 -23.55 -7.20 5.52
C TYR A 14 -22.37 -6.51 6.17
N LYS A 15 -22.59 -5.37 6.81
CA LYS A 15 -21.53 -4.73 7.60
C LYS A 15 -21.20 -5.63 8.81
N VAL A 16 -19.91 -5.73 9.13
CA VAL A 16 -19.41 -6.49 10.28
C VAL A 16 -19.08 -5.52 11.42
N SER A 17 -19.40 -5.90 12.65
CA SER A 17 -19.06 -5.18 13.89
C SER A 17 -18.49 -6.14 14.95
N GLY A 18 -18.12 -5.61 16.12
CA GLY A 18 -17.69 -6.40 17.27
C GLY A 18 -16.51 -7.35 16.98
N LEU A 19 -16.62 -8.59 17.49
CA LEU A 19 -15.55 -9.61 17.41
C LEU A 19 -15.22 -10.00 15.96
N LEU A 20 -16.22 -10.17 15.09
CA LEU A 20 -15.99 -10.53 13.69
C LEU A 20 -15.21 -9.42 12.96
N ARG A 21 -15.55 -8.16 13.21
CA ARG A 21 -14.80 -7.03 12.66
C ARG A 21 -13.36 -6.99 13.20
N HIS A 22 -13.18 -7.25 14.50
CA HIS A 22 -11.85 -7.30 15.12
C HIS A 22 -10.99 -8.42 14.51
N PHE A 23 -11.57 -9.61 14.31
CA PHE A 23 -10.94 -10.72 13.61
C PHE A 23 -10.53 -10.32 12.19
N LEU A 24 -11.46 -9.79 11.38
CA LEU A 24 -11.19 -9.36 10.00
C LEU A 24 -10.18 -8.19 9.91
N GLN A 25 -10.01 -7.41 10.96
CA GLN A 25 -9.01 -6.34 11.01
C GLN A 25 -7.57 -6.88 11.00
N GLN A 26 -7.34 -8.10 11.51
CA GLN A 26 -6.02 -8.74 11.53
C GLN A 26 -5.50 -9.01 10.11
N PHE A 27 -6.40 -9.16 9.14
CA PHE A 27 -6.11 -9.43 7.73
C PHE A 27 -5.73 -8.16 6.95
N VAL A 28 -5.81 -6.97 7.56
CA VAL A 28 -5.53 -5.70 6.89
C VAL A 28 -4.02 -5.51 6.74
N ILE A 29 -3.50 -6.00 5.61
CA ILE A 29 -2.10 -5.88 5.19
C ILE A 29 -2.03 -4.93 4.00
N GLY A 30 -1.50 -3.72 4.24
CA GLY A 30 -1.34 -2.66 3.23
C GLY A 30 -0.32 -2.98 2.13
N GLY A 31 -0.02 -1.98 1.31
CA GLY A 31 0.99 -2.08 0.23
C GLY A 31 2.38 -2.42 0.76
N ARG A 32 3.12 -3.23 0.00
CA ARG A 32 4.51 -3.56 0.31
C ARG A 32 5.41 -2.39 -0.11
N CYS A 33 6.22 -1.89 0.83
CA CYS A 33 7.21 -0.86 0.57
C CYS A 33 8.53 -1.29 1.18
N MET A 34 9.54 -1.52 0.34
CA MET A 34 10.86 -1.96 0.77
C MET A 34 11.89 -1.84 -0.36
N THR A 35 13.15 -1.80 0.02
CA THR A 35 14.28 -2.04 -0.87
C THR A 35 14.48 -3.55 -1.07
N GLN A 36 15.21 -3.92 -2.12
CA GLN A 36 15.61 -5.31 -2.38
C GLN A 36 16.24 -5.93 -1.11
N SER A 37 15.70 -7.06 -0.64
CA SER A 37 16.17 -7.75 0.57
C SER A 37 16.21 -6.90 1.85
N ASN A 38 15.44 -5.80 1.93
CA ASN A 38 15.51 -4.81 3.01
C ASN A 38 16.92 -4.22 3.24
N ARG A 39 17.78 -4.22 2.21
CA ARG A 39 19.14 -3.67 2.22
C ARG A 39 19.21 -2.38 1.42
N ARG A 40 20.19 -1.53 1.69
CA ARG A 40 20.51 -0.40 0.82
C ARG A 40 20.98 -0.92 -0.54
N VAL A 41 20.65 -0.16 -1.58
CA VAL A 41 21.05 -0.47 -2.95
C VAL A 41 21.65 0.80 -3.57
N LEU A 42 22.84 0.68 -4.14
CA LEU A 42 23.50 1.74 -4.90
C LEU A 42 23.64 1.27 -6.34
N LYS A 43 23.18 2.08 -7.29
CA LYS A 43 23.29 1.82 -8.73
C LYS A 43 23.91 3.06 -9.36
N THR A 44 25.23 3.08 -9.50
CA THR A 44 25.98 4.20 -10.08
C THR A 44 26.87 3.80 -11.23
N GLU A 45 26.71 2.56 -11.69
CA GLU A 45 27.69 1.89 -12.50
C GLU A 45 27.49 2.29 -13.96
N PRO A 46 28.55 2.31 -14.79
CA PRO A 46 28.43 2.63 -16.20
C PRO A 46 27.38 1.75 -16.88
N ASN A 47 26.51 2.37 -17.68
CA ASN A 47 25.37 1.73 -18.37
C ASN A 47 24.16 1.33 -17.50
N THR A 48 24.09 1.78 -16.24
CA THR A 48 22.85 1.67 -15.45
C THR A 48 21.70 2.35 -16.19
N GLN A 49 20.60 1.63 -16.39
CA GLN A 49 19.36 2.18 -16.95
C GLN A 49 18.18 1.60 -16.19
N ILE A 50 17.58 2.41 -15.33
CA ILE A 50 16.46 2.03 -14.45
C ILE A 50 15.19 2.72 -14.93
N VAL A 51 14.05 2.04 -14.81
CA VAL A 51 12.72 2.63 -14.98
C VAL A 51 11.88 2.44 -13.72
N ASP A 52 10.97 3.36 -13.45
CA ASP A 52 9.93 3.22 -12.42
C ASP A 52 8.69 2.62 -13.05
N PHE A 53 8.53 1.30 -12.92
CA PHE A 53 7.47 0.53 -13.54
C PHE A 53 6.25 0.48 -12.62
N ASP A 54 5.23 1.25 -12.97
CA ASP A 54 4.05 1.52 -12.14
C ASP A 54 2.78 0.88 -12.70
N ALA A 55 1.99 0.28 -11.81
CA ALA A 55 0.71 -0.34 -12.15
C ALA A 55 -0.35 0.73 -12.44
N VAL A 56 -1.01 0.63 -13.60
CA VAL A 56 -2.07 1.56 -13.99
C VAL A 56 -3.27 1.41 -13.06
N SER A 57 -3.37 2.31 -12.06
CA SER A 57 -4.46 2.32 -11.09
C SER A 57 -4.61 0.96 -10.40
N LEU A 58 -3.63 0.60 -9.56
CA LEU A 58 -3.54 -0.72 -8.94
C LEU A 58 -4.82 -1.17 -8.21
N TYR A 59 -5.35 -0.36 -7.28
CA TYR A 59 -6.56 -0.76 -6.55
C TYR A 59 -7.79 -0.91 -7.46
N PRO A 60 -8.05 0.01 -8.42
CA PRO A 60 -9.05 -0.23 -9.45
C PRO A 60 -8.84 -1.50 -10.28
N SER A 61 -7.59 -1.79 -10.64
CA SER A 61 -7.24 -3.02 -11.37
C SER A 61 -7.55 -4.27 -10.56
N ALA A 62 -7.33 -4.24 -9.24
CA ALA A 62 -7.75 -5.31 -8.34
C ALA A 62 -9.27 -5.44 -8.30
N MET A 63 -9.99 -4.32 -8.12
CA MET A 63 -11.46 -4.26 -8.11
C MET A 63 -12.09 -4.80 -9.40
N ARG A 64 -11.41 -4.67 -10.55
CA ARG A 64 -11.88 -5.15 -11.86
C ARG A 64 -11.98 -6.67 -11.96
N VAL A 65 -11.20 -7.41 -11.17
CA VAL A 65 -11.13 -8.88 -11.26
C VAL A 65 -11.69 -9.58 -10.02
N MET A 66 -11.98 -8.86 -8.95
CA MET A 66 -12.52 -9.41 -7.70
C MET A 66 -14.04 -9.23 -7.58
N TYR A 67 -14.57 -9.54 -6.41
CA TYR A 67 -15.97 -9.41 -6.00
C TYR A 67 -16.05 -8.91 -4.55
N TYR A 68 -17.25 -8.53 -4.10
CA TYR A 68 -17.53 -8.35 -2.68
C TYR A 68 -18.31 -9.53 -2.11
N PRO A 69 -17.83 -10.15 -1.00
CA PRO A 69 -18.56 -11.18 -0.31
C PRO A 69 -19.95 -10.75 0.15
N THR A 70 -20.95 -11.61 -0.04
CA THR A 70 -22.34 -11.37 0.37
C THR A 70 -22.84 -12.44 1.36
N GLY A 71 -23.95 -12.14 2.01
CA GLY A 71 -24.50 -12.99 3.07
C GLY A 71 -23.80 -12.81 4.42
N PRO A 72 -24.32 -13.47 5.47
CA PRO A 72 -23.65 -13.51 6.77
C PRO A 72 -22.36 -14.35 6.70
N ALA A 73 -21.38 -13.98 7.51
CA ALA A 73 -20.19 -14.82 7.70
C ALA A 73 -20.52 -16.04 8.56
N SER A 74 -19.97 -17.19 8.21
CA SER A 74 -20.09 -18.44 8.95
C SER A 74 -18.71 -18.94 9.37
N SER A 75 -18.62 -19.61 10.52
CA SER A 75 -17.37 -20.24 10.96
C SER A 75 -17.11 -21.53 10.18
N LEU A 76 -15.84 -21.83 9.91
CA LEU A 76 -15.46 -23.12 9.32
C LEU A 76 -15.58 -24.24 10.35
N ASN A 77 -16.13 -25.39 9.93
CA ASN A 77 -16.13 -26.61 10.72
C ASN A 77 -14.87 -27.47 10.46
N ALA A 78 -14.69 -28.55 11.23
CA ALA A 78 -13.51 -29.41 11.12
C ALA A 78 -13.35 -30.06 9.73
N GLU A 79 -14.46 -30.47 9.10
CA GLU A 79 -14.44 -31.05 7.76
C GLU A 79 -14.00 -30.03 6.70
N GLN A 80 -14.50 -28.80 6.78
CA GLN A 80 -14.11 -27.71 5.88
C GLN A 80 -12.65 -27.30 6.09
N ILE A 81 -12.18 -27.27 7.33
CA ILE A 81 -10.77 -27.04 7.66
C ILE A 81 -9.90 -28.13 7.03
N ALA A 82 -10.25 -29.40 7.21
CA ALA A 82 -9.53 -30.52 6.60
C ALA A 82 -9.54 -30.45 5.07
N PHE A 83 -10.68 -30.07 4.48
CA PHE A 83 -10.83 -29.89 3.03
C PHE A 83 -9.89 -28.81 2.49
N TYR A 84 -9.85 -27.63 3.11
CA TYR A 84 -9.02 -26.50 2.64
C TYR A 84 -7.55 -26.56 3.08
N ASN A 85 -7.18 -27.49 3.98
CA ASN A 85 -5.78 -27.81 4.25
C ASN A 85 -5.10 -28.50 3.05
N ASN A 86 -5.87 -29.04 2.09
CA ASN A 86 -5.33 -29.45 0.81
C ASN A 86 -5.17 -28.22 -0.12
N PRO A 87 -3.95 -27.86 -0.55
CA PRO A 87 -3.73 -26.70 -1.41
C PRO A 87 -4.57 -26.71 -2.69
N SER A 88 -4.75 -27.86 -3.34
CA SER A 88 -5.56 -27.94 -4.57
C SER A 88 -7.00 -27.45 -4.37
N ASN A 89 -7.59 -27.74 -3.20
CA ASN A 89 -8.91 -27.26 -2.84
C ASN A 89 -8.93 -25.75 -2.55
N LEU A 90 -7.86 -25.20 -1.99
CA LEU A 90 -7.70 -23.76 -1.83
C LEU A 90 -7.59 -23.07 -3.20
N PHE A 91 -6.82 -23.63 -4.14
CA PHE A 91 -6.64 -23.09 -5.49
C PHE A 91 -7.88 -23.19 -6.39
N ASN A 92 -8.81 -24.09 -6.08
CA ASN A 92 -10.13 -24.13 -6.74
C ASN A 92 -10.98 -22.88 -6.48
N ILE A 93 -10.63 -22.06 -5.49
CA ILE A 93 -11.28 -20.76 -5.24
C ILE A 93 -10.65 -19.71 -6.15
N THR A 94 -11.32 -19.41 -7.26
CA THR A 94 -10.79 -18.50 -8.29
C THR A 94 -11.44 -17.12 -8.25
N LEU A 95 -10.74 -16.15 -8.85
CA LEU A 95 -11.29 -14.82 -9.12
C LEU A 95 -11.90 -14.74 -10.52
N GLU A 96 -11.51 -15.62 -11.43
CA GLU A 96 -11.81 -15.47 -12.87
C GLU A 96 -13.16 -16.03 -13.28
N GLN A 97 -13.72 -16.96 -12.51
CA GLN A 97 -14.99 -17.59 -12.82
C GLN A 97 -16.04 -17.23 -11.78
N ASP A 98 -17.14 -16.67 -12.27
CA ASP A 98 -18.31 -16.39 -11.45
C ASP A 98 -18.97 -17.72 -11.11
N SER A 99 -18.70 -18.20 -9.91
CA SER A 99 -19.34 -19.39 -9.38
C SER A 99 -20.11 -19.01 -8.10
N PRO A 100 -21.42 -19.25 -8.05
CA PRO A 100 -22.22 -18.98 -6.86
C PRO A 100 -21.86 -19.90 -5.68
N ASP A 101 -21.17 -21.02 -5.93
CA ASP A 101 -20.83 -22.03 -4.92
C ASP A 101 -19.44 -21.84 -4.30
N GLN A 102 -18.67 -20.87 -4.78
CA GLN A 102 -17.33 -20.65 -4.25
C GLN A 102 -17.33 -19.71 -3.05
N LYS A 103 -16.92 -20.26 -1.92
CA LYS A 103 -16.74 -19.51 -0.67
C LYS A 103 -15.62 -18.47 -0.78
N THR A 104 -15.73 -17.41 0.01
CA THR A 104 -14.62 -16.50 0.32
C THR A 104 -14.13 -16.81 1.72
N LEU A 105 -12.85 -17.11 1.90
CA LEU A 105 -12.26 -17.56 3.16
C LEU A 105 -11.38 -16.47 3.79
N TYR A 106 -11.48 -16.37 5.11
CA TYR A 106 -10.58 -15.59 5.97
C TYR A 106 -10.05 -16.51 7.05
N LEU A 107 -8.78 -16.90 6.92
CA LEU A 107 -8.18 -18.03 7.64
C LEU A 107 -7.13 -17.56 8.64
N GLU A 108 -7.20 -18.12 9.85
CA GLU A 108 -6.08 -18.19 10.77
C GLU A 108 -5.27 -19.44 10.45
N VAL A 109 -3.98 -19.29 10.18
CA VAL A 109 -3.09 -20.39 9.76
C VAL A 109 -1.79 -20.40 10.55
N LYS A 110 -1.23 -21.59 10.79
CA LYS A 110 0.19 -21.76 11.06
C LYS A 110 0.92 -21.89 9.73
N LEU A 111 2.06 -21.23 9.60
CA LEU A 111 2.93 -21.36 8.43
C LEU A 111 4.10 -22.27 8.76
N LYS A 112 4.57 -23.01 7.75
CA LYS A 112 5.75 -23.88 7.86
C LYS A 112 6.59 -23.79 6.60
N ARG A 113 7.92 -23.78 6.76
CA ARG A 113 8.84 -23.95 5.63
C ARG A 113 9.00 -25.41 5.27
N ASN A 114 9.08 -25.66 3.97
CA ASN A 114 9.50 -26.94 3.43
C ASN A 114 10.80 -26.79 2.64
N GLN A 115 11.27 -27.90 2.07
CA GLN A 115 12.51 -27.95 1.29
C GLN A 115 12.42 -27.17 -0.04
N GLN A 116 11.20 -26.89 -0.53
CA GLN A 116 10.95 -26.14 -1.75
C GLN A 116 10.80 -24.64 -1.50
N PHE A 117 10.88 -24.19 -0.25
CA PHE A 117 10.71 -22.79 0.13
C PHE A 117 11.58 -21.85 -0.71
N ILE A 118 10.96 -20.86 -1.36
CA ILE A 118 11.67 -19.86 -2.17
C ILE A 118 11.83 -18.58 -1.35
N PRO A 119 13.07 -18.23 -0.93
CA PRO A 119 13.34 -16.94 -0.33
C PRO A 119 13.25 -15.85 -1.41
N ARG A 120 12.39 -14.85 -1.18
CA ARG A 120 12.20 -13.72 -2.11
C ARG A 120 13.05 -12.52 -1.71
N GLN A 121 13.54 -11.78 -2.69
CA GLN A 121 14.10 -10.44 -2.49
C GLN A 121 13.03 -9.49 -1.96
N PHE A 122 11.77 -9.71 -2.37
CA PHE A 122 10.59 -9.05 -1.84
C PHE A 122 9.64 -10.08 -1.21
N PRO A 123 9.81 -10.44 0.07
CA PRO A 123 8.99 -11.44 0.75
C PRO A 123 7.51 -11.07 0.81
N LEU A 124 6.64 -12.08 0.90
CA LEU A 124 5.20 -11.92 0.97
C LEU A 124 4.68 -12.01 2.42
N VAL A 125 5.36 -12.81 3.26
CA VAL A 125 5.00 -12.92 4.68
C VAL A 125 5.19 -11.59 5.38
N SER A 126 4.15 -11.15 6.08
CA SER A 126 4.15 -9.87 6.80
C SER A 126 3.99 -10.06 8.30
N THR A 127 4.87 -9.43 9.06
CA THR A 127 4.84 -9.35 10.52
C THR A 127 4.79 -7.90 10.98
N ILE A 128 4.44 -7.70 12.24
CA ILE A 128 4.55 -6.41 12.93
C ILE A 128 5.66 -6.60 13.96
N ASP A 129 6.65 -5.72 13.96
CA ASP A 129 7.71 -5.73 14.96
C ASP A 129 7.24 -5.08 16.28
N ASP A 130 8.10 -5.11 17.31
CA ASP A 130 7.79 -4.59 18.65
C ASP A 130 7.45 -3.09 18.65
N ASP A 131 7.94 -2.34 17.65
CA ASP A 131 7.65 -0.91 17.45
C ASP A 131 6.31 -0.66 16.71
N GLY A 132 5.56 -1.72 16.39
CA GLY A 132 4.30 -1.62 15.64
C GLY A 132 4.50 -1.37 14.15
N VAL A 133 5.72 -1.55 13.62
CA VAL A 133 6.05 -1.32 12.22
C VAL A 133 5.90 -2.61 11.43
N ARG A 134 5.19 -2.52 10.31
CA ARG A 134 5.00 -3.66 9.42
C ARG A 134 6.29 -3.98 8.65
N GLN A 135 6.71 -5.23 8.74
CA GLN A 135 7.84 -5.78 8.01
C GLN A 135 7.37 -6.87 7.05
N PHE A 136 8.13 -7.02 5.96
CA PHE A 136 8.01 -8.15 5.03
C PHE A 136 9.35 -8.87 5.04
N ALA A 137 9.34 -10.15 5.40
CA ALA A 137 10.55 -10.91 5.65
C ALA A 137 10.37 -12.37 5.23
N ASN A 138 11.45 -13.00 4.77
CA ASN A 138 11.48 -14.46 4.60
C ASN A 138 11.49 -15.17 5.96
N ASN A 139 11.95 -14.49 7.01
CA ASN A 139 11.93 -15.02 8.37
C ASN A 139 10.58 -14.80 9.04
N PHE A 140 9.99 -15.91 9.49
CA PHE A 140 8.72 -15.93 10.17
C PHE A 140 8.74 -17.01 11.24
N ASP A 141 8.02 -16.77 12.33
CA ASP A 141 7.90 -17.70 13.46
C ASP A 141 6.80 -18.72 13.15
N GLU A 142 7.17 -20.00 13.07
CA GLU A 142 6.25 -21.11 12.80
C GLU A 142 5.36 -21.46 14.01
N SER A 143 5.68 -20.94 15.21
CA SER A 143 4.93 -21.19 16.45
C SER A 143 3.70 -20.30 16.60
N ILE A 144 3.62 -19.18 15.87
CA ILE A 144 2.50 -18.22 15.95
C ILE A 144 1.50 -18.38 14.80
N SER A 145 0.30 -17.85 14.98
CA SER A 145 -0.73 -17.83 13.94
C SER A 145 -0.61 -16.58 13.07
N TYR A 146 -0.97 -16.72 11.80
CA TYR A 146 -1.06 -15.63 10.82
C TYR A 146 -2.47 -15.57 10.25
N PHE A 147 -2.87 -14.38 9.78
CA PHE A 147 -4.22 -14.12 9.28
C PHE A 147 -4.16 -13.78 7.79
N TYR A 148 -4.65 -14.68 6.95
CA TYR A 148 -4.67 -14.52 5.49
C TYR A 148 -6.04 -14.86 4.91
N ASP A 149 -6.53 -14.01 4.02
CA ASP A 149 -7.62 -14.39 3.13
C ASP A 149 -7.11 -15.40 2.09
N GLN A 150 -8.02 -16.05 1.36
CA GLN A 150 -7.59 -17.09 0.41
C GLN A 150 -6.61 -16.59 -0.66
N VAL A 151 -6.70 -15.32 -1.10
CA VAL A 151 -5.84 -14.79 -2.17
C VAL A 151 -4.40 -14.67 -1.64
N SER A 152 -4.24 -14.09 -0.47
CA SER A 152 -2.92 -13.94 0.15
C SER A 152 -2.30 -15.30 0.49
N LEU A 153 -3.10 -16.27 0.96
CA LEU A 153 -2.59 -17.61 1.28
C LEU A 153 -2.16 -18.38 0.03
N GLN A 154 -2.97 -18.34 -1.05
CA GLN A 154 -2.61 -18.90 -2.35
C GLN A 154 -1.29 -18.31 -2.86
N ASP A 155 -1.08 -16.99 -2.73
CA ASP A 155 0.16 -16.33 -3.14
C ASP A 155 1.38 -16.81 -2.34
N LEU A 156 1.23 -17.09 -1.04
CA LEU A 156 2.32 -17.67 -0.23
C LEU A 156 2.71 -19.08 -0.69
N VAL A 157 1.71 -19.89 -1.05
CA VAL A 157 1.94 -21.24 -1.57
C VAL A 157 2.58 -21.18 -2.95
N GLU A 158 2.00 -20.40 -3.87
CA GLU A 158 2.45 -20.28 -5.27
C GLU A 158 3.85 -19.67 -5.37
N PHE A 159 4.09 -18.54 -4.68
CA PHE A 159 5.30 -17.76 -4.91
C PHE A 159 6.41 -18.06 -3.91
N GLN A 160 6.12 -18.60 -2.73
CA GLN A 160 7.15 -18.92 -1.74
C GLN A 160 7.19 -20.39 -1.35
N HIS A 161 6.32 -21.25 -1.88
CA HIS A 161 6.22 -22.67 -1.53
C HIS A 161 6.08 -22.88 -0.01
N ILE A 162 5.34 -21.99 0.65
CA ILE A 162 5.06 -22.11 2.09
C ILE A 162 3.96 -23.14 2.31
N GLU A 163 4.18 -24.05 3.27
CA GLU A 163 3.15 -24.94 3.78
C GLU A 163 2.32 -24.22 4.85
N TYR A 164 1.06 -24.64 4.99
CA TYR A 164 0.17 -24.07 5.99
C TYR A 164 -0.70 -25.14 6.65
N GLN A 165 -1.14 -24.82 7.85
CA GLN A 165 -2.20 -25.54 8.55
C GLN A 165 -3.24 -24.53 9.03
N ILE A 166 -4.48 -24.68 8.57
CA ILE A 166 -5.62 -23.89 9.01
C ILE A 166 -5.95 -24.26 10.46
N VAL A 167 -5.99 -23.25 11.33
CA VAL A 167 -6.36 -23.33 12.74
C VAL A 167 -7.84 -23.04 12.90
N SER A 168 -8.28 -21.93 12.32
CA SER A 168 -9.66 -21.44 12.39
C SER A 168 -9.95 -20.55 11.18
N GLY A 169 -11.21 -20.15 10.99
CA GLY A 169 -11.53 -19.16 9.98
C GLY A 169 -13.02 -18.95 9.81
N VAL A 170 -13.35 -17.91 9.07
CA VAL A 170 -14.71 -17.61 8.65
C VAL A 170 -14.81 -17.63 7.13
N TYR A 171 -16.00 -17.88 6.63
CA TYR A 171 -16.28 -17.81 5.21
C TYR A 171 -17.59 -17.08 4.91
N PHE A 172 -17.67 -16.56 3.69
CA PHE A 172 -18.89 -16.03 3.09
C PHE A 172 -19.29 -16.94 1.93
N GLN A 173 -20.57 -17.27 1.84
CA GLN A 173 -21.09 -18.23 0.88
C GLN A 173 -21.18 -17.66 -0.53
N GLU A 174 -21.56 -16.39 -0.64
CA GLU A 174 -21.94 -15.75 -1.91
C GLU A 174 -21.02 -14.57 -2.25
N ARG A 175 -21.15 -14.08 -3.50
CA ARG A 175 -20.30 -13.04 -4.08
C ARG A 175 -21.12 -12.09 -4.94
N ASN A 176 -20.81 -10.81 -4.85
CA ASN A 176 -21.33 -9.76 -5.72
C ASN A 176 -20.20 -9.21 -6.62
N TYR A 177 -20.38 -9.37 -7.94
CA TYR A 177 -19.39 -9.01 -8.95
C TYR A 177 -19.58 -7.60 -9.55
N THR A 178 -20.64 -6.87 -9.16
CA THR A 178 -20.99 -5.54 -9.70
C THR A 178 -19.85 -4.53 -9.63
N ILE A 179 -18.93 -4.67 -8.67
CA ILE A 179 -17.75 -3.81 -8.54
C ILE A 179 -16.89 -3.77 -9.81
N ARG A 180 -16.83 -4.88 -10.57
CA ARG A 180 -16.01 -5.00 -11.79
C ARG A 180 -16.47 -4.02 -12.87
N ASP A 181 -17.77 -3.97 -13.11
CA ASP A 181 -18.36 -3.09 -14.12
C ASP A 181 -18.31 -1.63 -13.66
N VAL A 182 -18.66 -1.38 -12.40
CA VAL A 182 -18.64 -0.03 -11.83
C VAL A 182 -17.25 0.59 -11.88
N VAL A 183 -16.21 -0.16 -11.49
CA VAL A 183 -14.85 0.35 -11.52
C VAL A 183 -14.36 0.59 -12.95
N GLN A 184 -14.75 -0.29 -13.89
CA GLN A 184 -14.41 -0.13 -15.30
C GLN A 184 -15.04 1.13 -15.92
N GLN A 185 -16.32 1.38 -15.64
CA GLN A 185 -17.00 2.58 -16.11
C GLN A 185 -16.37 3.85 -15.52
N MET A 186 -16.09 3.86 -14.22
CA MET A 186 -15.42 4.98 -13.55
C MET A 186 -14.02 5.25 -14.11
N PHE A 187 -13.25 4.19 -14.38
CA PHE A 187 -11.93 4.31 -15.01
C PHE A 187 -12.02 4.87 -16.43
N ASN A 188 -12.94 4.34 -17.25
CA ASN A 188 -13.14 4.83 -18.61
C ASN A 188 -13.50 6.32 -18.62
N LYS A 189 -14.40 6.74 -17.73
CA LYS A 189 -14.76 8.15 -17.60
C LYS A 189 -13.58 9.02 -17.16
N ARG A 190 -12.74 8.52 -16.25
CA ARG A 190 -11.49 9.19 -15.87
C ARG A 190 -10.56 9.37 -17.07
N VAL A 191 -10.39 8.34 -17.90
CA VAL A 191 -9.53 8.40 -19.10
C VAL A 191 -10.06 9.43 -20.09
N GLU A 192 -11.38 9.46 -20.33
CA GLU A 192 -12.04 10.47 -21.16
C GLU A 192 -11.76 11.89 -20.65
N LEU A 193 -12.00 12.13 -19.36
CA LEU A 193 -11.76 13.44 -18.72
C LEU A 193 -10.28 13.85 -18.76
N LYS A 194 -9.36 12.89 -18.60
CA LYS A 194 -7.92 13.15 -18.69
C LYS A 194 -7.51 13.62 -20.09
N LYS A 195 -8.09 13.04 -21.15
CA LYS A 195 -7.86 13.48 -22.54
C LYS A 195 -8.39 14.89 -22.82
N GLN A 196 -9.45 15.27 -22.13
CA GLN A 196 -10.04 16.62 -22.21
C GLN A 196 -9.34 17.64 -21.30
N GLU A 197 -8.24 17.25 -20.62
CA GLU A 197 -7.56 18.04 -19.58
C GLU A 197 -8.52 18.54 -18.48
N ASN A 198 -9.63 17.82 -18.27
CA ASN A 198 -10.67 18.22 -17.34
C ASN A 198 -10.25 17.90 -15.90
N PRO A 199 -10.22 18.89 -14.97
CA PRO A 199 -9.78 18.68 -13.59
C PRO A 199 -10.64 17.66 -12.82
N ALA A 200 -11.88 17.39 -13.26
CA ALA A 200 -12.74 16.36 -12.68
C ALA A 200 -12.12 14.95 -12.70
N GLN A 201 -11.13 14.69 -13.58
CA GLN A 201 -10.38 13.43 -13.55
C GLN A 201 -9.74 13.15 -12.17
N ILE A 202 -9.37 14.19 -11.42
CA ILE A 202 -8.79 14.09 -10.07
C ILE A 202 -9.83 13.53 -9.10
N ILE A 203 -11.10 13.93 -9.22
CA ILE A 203 -12.20 13.43 -8.39
C ILE A 203 -12.40 11.94 -8.67
N TYR A 204 -12.44 11.52 -9.93
CA TYR A 204 -12.49 10.10 -10.29
C TYR A 204 -11.28 9.32 -9.76
N LYS A 205 -10.06 9.86 -9.90
CA LYS A 205 -8.84 9.26 -9.34
C LYS A 205 -8.98 9.03 -7.83
N LEU A 206 -9.46 10.05 -7.09
CA LEU A 206 -9.62 9.98 -5.65
C LEU A 206 -10.69 8.95 -5.24
N MET A 207 -11.85 8.94 -5.91
CA MET A 207 -12.92 7.99 -5.63
C MET A 207 -12.47 6.54 -5.84
N LEU A 208 -11.75 6.30 -6.95
CA LEU A 208 -11.19 5.01 -7.32
C LEU A 208 -10.16 4.51 -6.29
N ASN A 209 -9.27 5.39 -5.83
CA ASN A 209 -8.19 5.02 -4.91
C ASN A 209 -8.58 5.02 -3.43
N SER A 210 -9.67 5.70 -3.03
CA SER A 210 -9.99 5.89 -1.60
C SER A 210 -11.13 5.01 -1.10
N ALA A 211 -11.89 4.36 -1.99
CA ALA A 211 -13.10 3.63 -1.59
C ALA A 211 -12.81 2.48 -0.60
N TYR A 212 -11.73 1.73 -0.82
CA TYR A 212 -11.37 0.61 0.07
C TYR A 212 -10.94 1.08 1.46
N GLY A 213 -10.33 2.27 1.58
CA GLY A 213 -9.88 2.82 2.86
C GLY A 213 -11.02 3.02 3.86
N LYS A 214 -12.23 3.31 3.36
CA LYS A 214 -13.45 3.37 4.17
C LYS A 214 -14.00 2.00 4.57
N MET A 215 -13.70 0.95 3.81
CA MET A 215 -14.10 -0.41 4.16
C MET A 215 -13.27 -0.96 5.33
N ILE A 216 -12.00 -0.55 5.45
CA ILE A 216 -11.05 -1.00 6.49
C ILE A 216 -10.80 0.05 7.58
N GLU A 217 -11.70 1.02 7.73
CA GLU A 217 -11.58 2.09 8.70
C GLU A 217 -11.32 1.52 10.10
N LYS A 218 -10.42 2.12 10.89
CA LYS A 218 -10.16 1.66 12.28
C LYS A 218 -11.31 2.08 13.19
N ILE A 219 -11.42 1.42 14.34
CA ILE A 219 -12.35 1.86 15.39
C ILE A 219 -11.90 3.24 15.88
N HIS A 220 -12.86 4.14 16.01
CA HIS A 220 -12.68 5.45 16.61
C HIS A 220 -13.22 5.39 18.04
N PRO A 221 -12.39 5.27 19.09
CA PRO A 221 -12.87 5.15 20.46
C PRO A 221 -13.53 6.44 20.97
N SER A 222 -13.34 7.55 20.25
CA SER A 222 -13.91 8.83 20.60
C SER A 222 -14.26 9.66 19.37
N LYS A 223 -15.18 10.60 19.56
CA LYS A 223 -15.58 11.62 18.58
C LYS A 223 -15.41 13.00 19.21
N THR A 224 -14.77 13.91 18.48
CA THR A 224 -14.61 15.30 18.91
C THR A 224 -15.68 16.17 18.24
N LEU A 225 -16.37 16.98 19.03
CA LEU A 225 -17.35 17.97 18.59
C LEU A 225 -16.84 19.37 18.93
N VAL A 226 -17.05 20.33 18.03
CA VAL A 226 -16.79 21.76 18.29
C VAL A 226 -18.14 22.46 18.39
N LEU A 227 -18.45 22.98 19.57
CA LEU A 227 -19.79 23.42 19.94
C LEU A 227 -19.80 24.86 20.47
N ASP A 228 -20.91 25.55 20.23
CA ASP A 228 -21.22 26.78 20.94
C ASP A 228 -21.63 26.51 22.39
N LYS A 229 -21.52 27.55 23.25
CA LYS A 229 -21.83 27.44 24.69
C LYS A 229 -23.18 26.80 24.98
N LEU A 230 -24.23 27.20 24.24
CA LEU A 230 -25.57 26.66 24.43
C LEU A 230 -25.67 25.19 24.00
N GLU A 231 -25.01 24.81 22.90
CA GLU A 231 -24.99 23.42 22.41
C GLU A 231 -24.22 22.52 23.36
N PHE A 232 -23.11 23.01 23.90
CA PHE A 232 -22.34 22.34 24.93
C PHE A 232 -23.19 22.05 26.17
N TYR A 233 -23.89 23.06 26.71
CA TYR A 233 -24.76 22.83 27.87
C TYR A 233 -25.90 21.85 27.57
N LYS A 234 -26.51 21.90 26.37
CA LYS A 234 -27.48 20.89 25.94
C LYS A 234 -26.87 19.48 25.88
N LEU A 235 -25.62 19.35 25.45
CA LEU A 235 -24.89 18.08 25.38
C LEU A 235 -24.64 17.53 26.79
N VAL A 236 -24.14 18.36 27.71
CA VAL A 236 -23.88 18.00 29.11
C VAL A 236 -25.15 17.49 29.80
N LEU A 237 -26.28 18.16 29.59
CA LEU A 237 -27.56 17.74 30.16
C LEU A 237 -28.06 16.39 29.62
N LYS A 238 -27.69 16.02 28.38
CA LYS A 238 -28.17 14.78 27.73
C LYS A 238 -27.25 13.58 27.92
N GLN A 239 -25.93 13.80 27.96
CA GLN A 239 -24.94 12.71 27.84
C GLN A 239 -23.62 13.03 28.56
N SER A 240 -23.68 13.68 29.73
CA SER A 240 -22.50 14.03 30.53
C SER A 240 -21.59 12.84 30.84
N SER A 241 -22.15 11.64 31.05
CA SER A 241 -21.39 10.40 31.30
C SER A 241 -20.48 9.99 30.14
N ASN A 242 -20.82 10.40 28.92
CA ASN A 242 -20.06 10.04 27.71
C ASN A 242 -18.98 11.07 27.38
N ILE A 243 -18.93 12.19 28.09
CA ILE A 243 -17.90 13.22 27.92
C ILE A 243 -16.61 12.74 28.56
N ASP A 244 -15.55 12.67 27.75
CA ASP A 244 -14.20 12.28 28.18
C ASP A 244 -13.32 13.50 28.48
N ASN A 245 -13.38 14.52 27.62
CA ASN A 245 -12.61 15.75 27.78
C ASN A 245 -13.40 16.95 27.24
N VAL A 246 -13.17 18.14 27.81
CA VAL A 246 -13.71 19.42 27.34
C VAL A 246 -12.60 20.47 27.38
N GLU A 247 -12.34 21.10 26.25
CA GLU A 247 -11.43 22.22 26.12
C GLU A 247 -12.19 23.45 25.64
N GLN A 248 -11.94 24.61 26.25
CA GLN A 248 -12.52 25.86 25.78
C GLN A 248 -11.48 26.65 24.99
N THR A 249 -11.85 27.10 23.80
CA THR A 249 -10.95 27.84 22.92
C THR A 249 -11.72 28.72 21.95
N GLY A 250 -11.24 29.95 21.71
CA GLY A 250 -11.88 30.88 20.76
C GLY A 250 -13.39 31.08 20.99
N GLY A 251 -13.86 30.98 22.24
CA GLY A 251 -15.29 31.06 22.59
C GLY A 251 -16.13 29.80 22.32
N LYS A 252 -15.53 28.74 21.77
CA LYS A 252 -16.15 27.43 21.53
C LYS A 252 -15.74 26.42 22.60
N TYR A 253 -16.52 25.35 22.72
CA TYR A 253 -16.22 24.17 23.52
C TYR A 253 -15.86 23.02 22.58
N VAL A 254 -14.70 22.42 22.79
CA VAL A 254 -14.29 21.24 22.07
C VAL A 254 -14.39 20.04 22.99
N VAL A 255 -15.38 19.20 22.68
CA VAL A 255 -15.81 18.11 23.55
C VAL A 255 -15.44 16.79 22.88
N THR A 256 -14.67 15.98 23.59
CA THR A 256 -14.39 14.60 23.18
C THR A 256 -15.38 13.68 23.88
N LEU A 257 -16.16 12.95 23.08
CA LEU A 257 -17.13 11.95 23.54
C LEU A 257 -16.57 10.55 23.35
N LYS A 258 -16.77 9.66 24.32
CA LYS A 258 -16.53 8.22 24.15
C LYS A 258 -17.53 7.64 23.14
N GLN A 259 -17.06 6.78 22.24
CA GLN A 259 -17.91 6.06 21.30
C GLN A 259 -17.91 4.58 21.63
N GLU A 260 -19.10 3.98 21.62
CA GLU A 260 -19.21 2.53 21.70
C GLU A 260 -18.64 1.88 20.43
N ILE A 261 -17.94 0.76 20.64
CA ILE A 261 -17.29 0.00 19.58
C ILE A 261 -18.31 -0.87 18.84
N SER A 262 -19.36 -1.32 19.54
CA SER A 262 -20.48 -2.14 19.03
C SER A 262 -21.16 -1.52 17.81
N ASP A 263 -21.35 -0.20 17.82
CA ASP A 263 -22.05 0.53 16.77
C ASP A 263 -21.19 0.77 15.51
N GLN A 264 -19.88 0.53 15.59
CA GLN A 264 -18.95 0.79 14.50
C GLN A 264 -18.83 -0.41 13.57
N SER A 265 -19.61 -0.38 12.49
CA SER A 265 -19.67 -1.44 11.49
C SER A 265 -19.04 -1.04 10.15
N THR A 266 -18.34 -1.98 9.51
CA THR A 266 -17.57 -1.74 8.27
C THR A 266 -17.71 -2.91 7.29
N PHE A 267 -17.18 -2.77 6.08
CA PHE A 267 -17.08 -3.86 5.09
C PHE A 267 -15.64 -4.40 5.03
N THR A 268 -15.01 -4.62 6.19
CA THR A 268 -13.57 -4.93 6.30
C THR A 268 -13.14 -6.07 5.38
N PHE A 269 -13.96 -7.12 5.26
CA PHE A 269 -13.74 -8.25 4.37
C PHE A 269 -13.50 -7.83 2.90
N GLY A 270 -14.32 -6.91 2.37
CA GLY A 270 -14.19 -6.42 0.99
C GLY A 270 -12.93 -5.58 0.80
N GLY A 271 -12.61 -4.74 1.78
CA GLY A 271 -11.39 -3.94 1.74
C GLY A 271 -10.10 -4.77 1.89
N VAL A 272 -10.13 -5.84 2.69
CA VAL A 272 -9.04 -6.84 2.74
C VAL A 272 -8.83 -7.47 1.37
N LEU A 273 -9.91 -7.90 0.70
CA LEU A 273 -9.80 -8.53 -0.61
C LEU A 273 -9.23 -7.57 -1.68
N VAL A 274 -9.60 -6.28 -1.65
CA VAL A 274 -8.95 -5.25 -2.51
C VAL A 274 -7.44 -5.21 -2.26
N LEU A 275 -7.02 -5.17 -1.00
CA LEU A 275 -5.60 -5.15 -0.65
C LEU A 275 -4.90 -6.44 -1.09
N SER A 276 -5.52 -7.60 -0.95
CA SER A 276 -4.90 -8.89 -1.28
C SER A 276 -4.78 -9.11 -2.78
N VAL A 277 -5.82 -8.79 -3.55
CA VAL A 277 -5.77 -8.86 -5.02
C VAL A 277 -4.81 -7.81 -5.59
N SER A 278 -4.72 -6.62 -4.98
CA SER A 278 -3.71 -5.63 -5.40
C SER A 278 -2.28 -6.12 -5.18
N LYS A 279 -2.00 -6.81 -4.05
CA LYS A 279 -0.71 -7.46 -3.82
C LYS A 279 -0.47 -8.59 -4.81
N ARG A 280 -1.47 -9.41 -5.15
CA ARG A 280 -1.36 -10.46 -6.18
C ARG A 280 -0.92 -9.91 -7.52
N ILE A 281 -1.49 -8.79 -7.98
CA ILE A 281 -1.08 -8.15 -9.24
C ILE A 281 0.41 -7.81 -9.20
N MET A 282 0.89 -7.24 -8.10
CA MET A 282 2.32 -6.93 -7.93
C MET A 282 3.18 -8.19 -7.83
N ASN A 283 2.74 -9.20 -7.05
CA ASN A 283 3.46 -10.46 -6.85
C ASN A 283 3.64 -11.22 -8.17
N GLN A 284 2.60 -11.28 -9.01
CA GLN A 284 2.69 -11.94 -10.32
C GLN A 284 3.80 -11.35 -11.20
N VAL A 285 3.99 -10.03 -11.17
CA VAL A 285 5.07 -9.37 -11.93
C VAL A 285 6.42 -9.58 -11.24
N MET A 286 6.50 -9.28 -9.95
CA MET A 286 7.76 -9.28 -9.21
C MET A 286 8.34 -10.68 -9.01
N CYS A 287 7.52 -11.66 -8.66
CA CYS A 287 7.99 -13.04 -8.51
C CYS A 287 8.39 -13.62 -9.86
N THR A 288 7.69 -13.28 -10.95
CA THR A 288 8.12 -13.67 -12.32
C THR A 288 9.46 -13.04 -12.69
N ALA A 289 9.70 -11.78 -12.33
CA ALA A 289 11.00 -11.14 -12.53
C ALA A 289 12.10 -11.84 -11.71
N GLU A 290 11.86 -12.08 -10.42
CA GLU A 290 12.83 -12.77 -9.54
C GLU A 290 13.13 -14.20 -10.02
N ASP A 291 12.11 -14.98 -10.40
CA ASP A 291 12.25 -16.35 -10.92
C ASP A 291 13.16 -16.41 -12.17
N ASN A 292 13.19 -15.31 -12.94
CA ASN A 292 13.97 -15.18 -14.17
C ASN A 292 15.21 -14.30 -14.01
N LYS A 293 15.63 -14.03 -12.77
CA LYS A 293 16.84 -13.25 -12.43
C LYS A 293 16.85 -11.85 -13.06
N LEU A 294 15.68 -11.22 -13.10
CA LEU A 294 15.50 -9.83 -13.54
C LEU A 294 15.47 -8.93 -12.30
N ASP A 295 16.46 -8.03 -12.20
CA ASP A 295 16.71 -7.29 -10.97
C ASP A 295 15.70 -6.15 -10.73
N ILE A 296 15.05 -6.21 -9.56
CA ILE A 296 14.21 -5.15 -9.02
C ILE A 296 14.88 -4.61 -7.75
N TYR A 297 15.03 -3.29 -7.67
CA TYR A 297 15.80 -2.62 -6.62
C TYR A 297 14.94 -2.05 -5.50
N TYR A 298 13.71 -1.66 -5.82
CA TYR A 298 12.79 -1.01 -4.89
C TYR A 298 11.34 -1.27 -5.27
N GLN A 299 10.46 -1.31 -4.27
CA GLN A 299 9.01 -1.32 -4.45
C GLN A 299 8.35 -0.35 -3.47
N ASP A 300 7.32 0.36 -3.93
CA ASP A 300 6.38 1.07 -3.06
C ASP A 300 4.95 0.91 -3.58
N THR A 301 4.20 -0.01 -2.97
CA THR A 301 2.78 -0.27 -3.21
C THR A 301 2.47 -0.73 -4.63
N ASP A 302 2.39 0.20 -5.58
CA ASP A 302 2.02 0.02 -6.99
C ASP A 302 3.15 0.21 -7.99
N SER A 303 4.31 0.69 -7.53
CA SER A 303 5.49 0.86 -8.37
C SER A 303 6.66 -0.03 -7.96
N MET A 304 7.50 -0.37 -8.94
CA MET A 304 8.79 -1.04 -8.74
C MET A 304 9.86 -0.43 -9.64
N GLN A 305 11.09 -0.31 -9.14
CA GLN A 305 12.22 0.17 -9.95
C GLN A 305 13.07 -1.00 -10.42
N ILE A 306 13.11 -1.19 -11.74
CA ILE A 306 13.66 -2.37 -12.43
C ILE A 306 14.64 -1.92 -13.52
N ASP A 307 15.59 -2.79 -13.87
CA ASP A 307 16.44 -2.58 -15.05
C ASP A 307 15.61 -2.50 -16.33
N LYS A 308 15.87 -1.46 -17.14
CA LYS A 308 15.16 -1.22 -18.39
C LYS A 308 15.29 -2.37 -19.37
N ALA A 309 16.48 -2.97 -19.45
CA ALA A 309 16.74 -4.10 -20.36
C ALA A 309 15.92 -5.35 -19.99
N SER A 310 15.45 -5.45 -18.75
CA SER A 310 14.63 -6.58 -18.30
C SER A 310 13.17 -6.51 -18.74
N LEU A 311 12.68 -5.35 -19.18
CA LEU A 311 11.24 -5.15 -19.44
C LEU A 311 10.72 -6.01 -20.59
N ASP A 312 11.43 -6.07 -21.71
CA ASP A 312 10.98 -6.83 -22.90
C ASP A 312 10.94 -8.34 -22.61
N ILE A 313 11.92 -8.83 -21.85
CA ILE A 313 12.00 -10.22 -21.38
C ILE A 313 10.85 -10.50 -20.42
N LEU A 314 10.62 -9.62 -19.44
CA LEU A 314 9.56 -9.76 -18.45
C LEU A 314 8.17 -9.74 -19.11
N GLU A 315 7.93 -8.85 -20.08
CA GLU A 315 6.66 -8.78 -20.81
C GLU A 315 6.37 -10.08 -21.56
N THR A 316 7.39 -10.65 -22.23
CA THR A 316 7.27 -11.91 -22.98
C THR A 316 6.91 -13.06 -22.05
N ILE A 317 7.66 -13.23 -20.95
CA ILE A 317 7.44 -14.32 -19.98
C ILE A 317 6.08 -14.16 -19.30
N TYR A 318 5.72 -12.94 -18.91
CA TYR A 318 4.44 -12.65 -18.27
C TYR A 318 3.26 -12.95 -19.19
N GLN A 319 3.35 -12.58 -20.48
CA GLN A 319 2.33 -12.89 -21.48
C GLN A 319 2.18 -14.41 -21.65
N THR A 320 3.27 -15.18 -21.69
CA THR A 320 3.19 -16.65 -21.77
C THR A 320 2.58 -17.27 -20.52
N LYS A 321 3.01 -16.82 -19.33
CA LYS A 321 2.57 -17.39 -18.04
C LYS A 321 1.11 -17.09 -17.71
N TYR A 322 0.66 -15.87 -18.00
CA TYR A 322 -0.63 -15.37 -17.55
C TYR A 322 -1.61 -15.02 -18.66
N ASN A 323 -1.21 -15.18 -19.93
CA ASN A 323 -2.01 -14.79 -21.10
C ASN A 323 -2.55 -13.35 -21.04
N ARG A 324 -1.76 -12.43 -20.49
CA ARG A 324 -2.14 -11.02 -20.26
C ARG A 324 -1.00 -10.10 -20.65
N LYS A 325 -1.34 -9.00 -21.34
CA LYS A 325 -0.35 -7.99 -21.74
C LYS A 325 0.13 -7.19 -20.54
N LEU A 326 1.44 -7.21 -20.28
CA LEU A 326 2.03 -6.54 -19.12
C LEU A 326 2.14 -5.02 -19.32
N VAL A 327 2.65 -4.55 -20.46
CA VAL A 327 2.94 -3.12 -20.66
C VAL A 327 1.76 -2.42 -21.36
N GLY A 328 1.35 -1.26 -20.84
CA GLY A 328 0.33 -0.43 -21.48
C GLY A 328 -0.36 0.56 -20.54
N SER A 329 -1.47 1.12 -21.01
CA SER A 329 -2.20 2.21 -20.34
C SER A 329 -3.56 1.79 -19.77
N SER A 330 -3.91 0.51 -19.83
CA SER A 330 -5.18 -0.03 -19.33
C SER A 330 -5.03 -0.58 -17.91
N MET A 331 -6.14 -0.69 -17.17
CA MET A 331 -6.13 -1.38 -15.87
C MET A 331 -5.58 -2.80 -15.98
N GLY A 332 -4.74 -3.18 -15.03
CA GLY A 332 -4.02 -4.47 -15.01
C GLY A 332 -2.69 -4.44 -15.76
N GLN A 333 -2.34 -3.32 -16.40
CA GLN A 333 -1.06 -3.12 -17.09
C GLN A 333 -0.14 -2.20 -16.30
N PHE A 334 1.11 -2.12 -16.75
CA PHE A 334 2.17 -1.32 -16.16
C PHE A 334 2.80 -0.38 -17.21
N HIS A 335 3.33 0.75 -16.76
CA HIS A 335 4.11 1.66 -17.60
C HIS A 335 5.20 2.36 -16.79
N SER A 336 6.16 2.97 -17.48
CA SER A 336 7.18 3.80 -16.84
C SER A 336 6.58 5.12 -16.36
N ASP A 337 6.69 5.45 -15.06
CA ASP A 337 6.10 6.66 -14.43
C ASP A 337 7.13 7.71 -13.99
N PHE A 338 8.41 7.60 -14.39
CA PHE A 338 9.33 8.72 -14.19
C PHE A 338 8.85 9.94 -15.01
N GLN A 339 8.60 11.05 -14.31
CA GLN A 339 8.13 12.30 -14.87
C GLN A 339 9.12 13.42 -14.60
N SER A 340 9.29 14.31 -15.57
CA SER A 340 10.10 15.51 -15.45
C SER A 340 9.40 16.68 -16.14
N LYS A 341 9.61 17.89 -15.61
CA LYS A 341 9.17 19.13 -16.27
C LYS A 341 10.12 19.55 -17.41
N LEU A 342 11.33 19.00 -17.46
CA LEU A 342 12.34 19.32 -18.46
C LEU A 342 12.15 18.54 -19.77
N GLY A 343 11.32 17.49 -19.77
CA GLY A 343 10.99 16.71 -20.96
C GLY A 343 10.65 15.26 -20.65
N LYS A 344 10.59 14.44 -21.71
CA LYS A 344 10.33 13.00 -21.59
C LYS A 344 11.55 12.30 -20.99
N VAL A 345 11.34 11.58 -19.88
CA VAL A 345 12.39 10.78 -19.24
C VAL A 345 12.67 9.52 -20.07
N GLN A 346 13.95 9.24 -20.32
CA GLN A 346 14.37 8.04 -21.06
C GLN A 346 14.61 6.84 -20.13
N TYR A 347 15.26 7.09 -19.01
CA TYR A 347 15.61 6.18 -17.91
C TYR A 347 16.28 6.98 -16.78
N ALA A 348 16.51 6.34 -15.64
CA ALA A 348 17.44 6.83 -14.63
C ALA A 348 18.81 6.15 -14.80
N ASP A 349 19.89 6.93 -14.80
CA ASP A 349 21.26 6.43 -14.98
C ASP A 349 22.02 6.25 -13.67
N GLN A 350 21.49 6.80 -12.57
CA GLN A 350 21.99 6.60 -11.22
C GLN A 350 20.82 6.51 -10.25
N ALA A 351 20.92 5.64 -9.24
CA ALA A 351 19.96 5.56 -8.16
C ALA A 351 20.61 5.16 -6.83
N VAL A 352 20.10 5.74 -5.75
CA VAL A 352 20.51 5.44 -4.37
C VAL A 352 19.25 5.12 -3.56
N TYR A 353 19.12 3.89 -3.09
CA TYR A 353 18.01 3.43 -2.26
C TYR A 353 18.49 3.13 -0.85
N ILE A 354 17.95 3.84 0.14
CA ILE A 354 18.46 3.78 1.52
C ILE A 354 17.49 3.05 2.43
N SER A 355 16.20 3.37 2.35
CA SER A 355 15.16 2.75 3.15
C SER A 355 13.77 2.95 2.53
N LYS A 356 12.73 2.44 3.20
CA LYS A 356 11.33 2.65 2.82
C LYS A 356 11.06 4.15 2.62
N LYS A 357 10.69 4.56 1.42
CA LYS A 357 10.38 5.95 1.03
C LYS A 357 11.55 6.93 1.18
N VAL A 358 12.78 6.43 1.09
CA VAL A 358 14.00 7.23 1.06
C VAL A 358 14.93 6.73 -0.05
N TYR A 359 14.85 7.38 -1.20
CA TYR A 359 15.70 7.10 -2.36
C TYR A 359 15.81 8.32 -3.28
N CYS A 360 16.80 8.31 -4.16
CA CYS A 360 17.01 9.31 -5.20
C CYS A 360 17.39 8.61 -6.51
N ALA A 361 16.86 9.09 -7.62
CA ALA A 361 17.24 8.66 -8.96
C ALA A 361 17.55 9.87 -9.84
N ARG A 362 18.66 9.85 -10.57
CA ARG A 362 18.99 10.86 -11.58
C ARG A 362 18.38 10.45 -12.91
N LEU A 363 17.50 11.29 -13.43
CA LEU A 363 16.72 11.04 -14.64
C LEU A 363 17.44 11.62 -15.85
N VAL A 364 17.59 10.82 -16.91
CA VAL A 364 18.14 11.24 -18.19
C VAL A 364 17.01 11.69 -19.09
N ILE A 365 17.02 12.96 -19.49
CA ILE A 365 16.05 13.54 -20.44
C ILE A 365 16.64 13.50 -21.85
N ASP A 366 17.85 14.05 -22.01
CA ASP A 366 18.63 14.03 -23.25
C ASP A 366 20.11 13.83 -22.92
N ALA A 367 20.59 12.59 -23.09
CA ALA A 367 21.99 12.24 -22.84
C ALA A 367 22.96 13.02 -23.74
N SER A 368 22.57 13.34 -24.98
CA SER A 368 23.44 14.04 -25.93
C SER A 368 23.70 15.50 -25.53
N LYS A 369 22.72 16.11 -24.86
CA LYS A 369 22.77 17.49 -24.38
C LYS A 369 23.06 17.61 -22.89
N HIS A 370 23.34 16.48 -22.20
CA HIS A 370 23.58 16.45 -20.77
C HIS A 370 22.44 17.09 -19.95
N ILE A 371 21.18 16.84 -20.37
CA ILE A 371 20.00 17.35 -19.67
C ILE A 371 19.50 16.27 -18.71
N TYR A 372 19.60 16.57 -17.41
CA TYR A 372 19.21 15.69 -16.32
C TYR A 372 18.17 16.35 -15.41
N ASP A 373 17.37 15.51 -14.77
CA ASP A 373 16.49 15.88 -13.66
C ASP A 373 16.68 14.90 -12.49
N TYR A 374 16.03 15.11 -11.36
CA TYR A 374 16.10 14.22 -10.21
C TYR A 374 14.71 13.82 -9.72
N HIS A 375 14.53 12.52 -9.48
CA HIS A 375 13.39 12.00 -8.74
C HIS A 375 13.81 11.70 -7.30
N VAL A 376 13.30 12.51 -6.37
CA VAL A 376 13.77 12.55 -4.99
C VAL A 376 12.63 12.13 -4.06
N ARG A 377 12.88 11.16 -3.17
CA ARG A 377 11.95 10.75 -2.12
C ARG A 377 12.64 10.73 -0.77
N MET A 378 12.07 11.43 0.21
CA MET A 378 12.51 11.40 1.60
C MET A 378 11.33 11.59 2.54
N LYS A 379 10.80 10.49 3.10
CA LYS A 379 9.64 10.56 3.99
C LYS A 379 9.92 11.52 5.15
N GLY A 380 9.08 12.55 5.25
CA GLY A 380 9.15 13.52 6.33
C GLY A 380 10.10 14.70 6.08
N VAL A 381 10.68 14.84 4.89
CA VAL A 381 11.42 16.04 4.48
C VAL A 381 10.80 16.55 3.19
N SER A 382 10.57 17.86 3.09
CA SER A 382 10.01 18.45 1.87
C SER A 382 11.07 18.61 0.80
N ASP A 383 10.68 18.44 -0.46
CA ASP A 383 11.57 18.57 -1.64
C ASP A 383 12.44 19.83 -1.58
N GLY A 384 11.84 21.00 -1.29
CA GLY A 384 12.61 22.25 -1.19
C GLY A 384 13.67 22.27 -0.07
N ALA A 385 13.42 21.60 1.06
CA ALA A 385 14.43 21.48 2.12
C ALA A 385 15.58 20.54 1.69
N ILE A 386 15.28 19.52 0.87
CA ILE A 386 16.30 18.65 0.27
C ILE A 386 17.13 19.44 -0.74
N SER A 387 16.48 20.24 -1.60
CA SER A 387 17.15 21.11 -2.58
C SER A 387 18.11 22.08 -1.90
N VAL A 388 17.67 22.84 -0.89
CA VAL A 388 18.55 23.75 -0.14
C VAL A 388 19.76 23.02 0.45
N GLN A 389 19.55 21.81 0.96
CA GLN A 389 20.64 21.03 1.53
C GLN A 389 21.62 20.51 0.47
N ALA A 390 21.11 20.10 -0.70
CA ALA A 390 21.91 19.70 -1.85
C ALA A 390 22.72 20.88 -2.41
N ASP A 391 22.11 22.04 -2.57
CA ASP A 391 22.77 23.24 -3.08
C ASP A 391 23.91 23.69 -2.15
N ASN A 392 23.62 23.79 -0.85
CA ASN A 392 24.58 24.31 0.13
C ASN A 392 25.77 23.39 0.39
N ASN A 393 25.60 22.07 0.31
CA ASN A 393 26.61 21.11 0.79
C ASN A 393 27.06 20.09 -0.27
N PHE A 394 26.35 19.98 -1.38
CA PHE A 394 26.59 18.97 -2.42
C PHE A 394 26.58 19.56 -3.84
N GLN A 395 26.68 20.89 -3.98
CA GLN A 395 26.72 21.59 -5.28
C GLN A 395 25.49 21.27 -6.16
N GLY A 396 24.33 21.08 -5.54
CA GLY A 396 23.08 20.72 -6.22
C GLY A 396 22.99 19.24 -6.64
N ASP A 397 23.99 18.42 -6.32
CA ASP A 397 24.01 16.99 -6.67
C ASP A 397 23.27 16.15 -5.61
N PHE A 398 22.02 15.80 -5.92
CA PHE A 398 21.19 14.96 -5.06
C PHE A 398 21.74 13.54 -4.90
N ILE A 399 22.46 12.99 -5.89
CA ILE A 399 23.05 11.64 -5.75
C ILE A 399 24.13 11.66 -4.68
N LYS A 400 25.00 12.68 -4.64
CA LYS A 400 26.01 12.83 -3.59
C LYS A 400 25.39 12.99 -2.20
N LEU A 401 24.32 13.79 -2.08
CA LEU A 401 23.59 13.92 -0.81
C LEU A 401 23.07 12.55 -0.33
N TYR A 402 22.48 11.77 -1.23
CA TYR A 402 21.95 10.46 -0.89
C TYR A 402 23.05 9.42 -0.65
N GLN A 403 24.19 9.49 -1.34
CA GLN A 403 25.37 8.67 -1.04
C GLN A 403 25.92 8.96 0.36
N TYR A 404 25.90 10.22 0.80
CA TYR A 404 26.28 10.60 2.16
C TYR A 404 25.37 9.94 3.21
N LEU A 405 24.06 9.91 2.97
CA LEU A 405 23.11 9.17 3.81
C LEU A 405 23.30 7.64 3.69
N TYR A 406 23.66 7.14 2.51
CA TYR A 406 23.92 5.72 2.24
C TYR A 406 25.08 5.17 3.08
N ILE A 407 26.10 5.98 3.37
CA ILE A 407 27.20 5.60 4.29
C ILE A 407 26.88 5.92 5.77
N ALA A 408 25.59 6.05 6.10
CA ALA A 408 25.08 6.25 7.46
C ALA A 408 25.52 7.55 8.15
N LYS A 409 25.91 8.58 7.37
CA LYS A 409 26.23 9.88 7.94
C LYS A 409 24.95 10.68 8.24
N PRO A 410 24.89 11.38 9.39
CA PRO A 410 23.73 12.18 9.75
C PRO A 410 23.70 13.50 8.97
N ILE A 411 22.50 13.97 8.64
CA ILE A 411 22.29 15.26 7.99
C ILE A 411 21.12 15.99 8.66
N LYS A 412 21.18 17.32 8.71
CA LYS A 412 20.11 18.17 9.25
C LYS A 412 19.41 18.88 8.10
N PHE A 413 18.08 18.79 8.06
CA PHE A 413 17.24 19.53 7.14
C PHE A 413 16.43 20.57 7.91
N ASP A 414 16.45 21.81 7.48
CA ASP A 414 15.50 22.81 7.97
C ASP A 414 14.22 22.77 7.12
N LEU A 415 13.14 22.30 7.72
CA LEU A 415 11.85 22.20 7.05
C LEU A 415 11.18 23.57 6.88
N CYS A 416 11.66 24.62 7.54
CA CYS A 416 11.22 25.99 7.34
C CYS A 416 11.94 26.70 6.18
N ALA A 417 12.99 26.11 5.61
CA ALA A 417 13.88 26.79 4.65
C ALA A 417 13.17 27.29 3.38
N THR A 418 12.12 26.60 2.95
CA THR A 418 11.42 26.93 1.68
C THR A 418 9.94 27.25 1.85
N LYS A 419 9.36 27.00 3.03
CA LYS A 419 7.94 27.26 3.30
C LYS A 419 7.67 27.40 4.80
N PRO A 420 6.68 28.20 5.20
CA PRO A 420 6.28 28.29 6.59
C PRO A 420 5.76 26.93 7.09
N ILE A 421 6.18 26.54 8.29
CA ILE A 421 5.64 25.38 9.00
C ILE A 421 4.76 25.89 10.14
N PHE A 422 3.55 25.36 10.20
CA PHE A 422 2.59 25.71 11.25
C PHE A 422 2.57 24.66 12.36
N GLU A 423 2.47 25.13 13.59
CA GLU A 423 2.20 24.32 14.76
C GLU A 423 0.80 24.64 15.28
N TYR A 424 0.02 23.58 15.53
CA TYR A 424 -1.31 23.71 16.11
C TYR A 424 -1.25 23.40 17.60
N LYS A 425 -1.62 24.37 18.44
CA LYS A 425 -1.68 24.24 19.90
C LYS A 425 -2.91 24.96 20.43
N GLY A 426 -3.77 24.26 21.17
CA GLY A 426 -4.94 24.86 21.81
C GLY A 426 -5.92 25.55 20.85
N TYR A 427 -6.11 25.02 19.65
CA TYR A 427 -6.92 25.62 18.56
C TYR A 427 -6.41 26.95 18.03
N GLN A 428 -5.16 27.29 18.32
CA GLN A 428 -4.41 28.37 17.69
C GLN A 428 -3.35 27.80 16.75
N VAL A 429 -3.07 28.58 15.71
CA VAL A 429 -2.05 28.25 14.70
C VAL A 429 -0.87 29.20 14.89
N PHE A 430 0.31 28.64 15.12
CA PHE A 430 1.55 29.37 15.26
C PHE A 430 2.48 29.06 14.08
N THR A 431 3.24 30.03 13.62
CA THR A 431 4.29 29.80 12.62
C THR A 431 5.60 29.48 13.35
N LYS A 432 6.24 28.35 13.00
CA LYS A 432 7.54 27.96 13.55
C LYS A 432 8.66 28.81 12.95
N GLY A 433 9.50 29.39 13.82
CA GLY A 433 10.71 30.10 13.41
C GLY A 433 11.84 29.18 12.92
N SER A 434 11.86 27.92 13.37
CA SER A 434 12.77 26.89 12.86
C SER A 434 12.15 25.50 13.03
N PHE A 435 12.45 24.58 12.12
CA PHE A 435 12.06 23.19 12.29
C PHE A 435 13.11 22.25 11.69
N ILE A 436 14.15 22.00 12.47
CA ILE A 436 15.24 21.12 12.09
C ILE A 436 14.85 19.65 12.29
N ARG A 437 15.01 18.86 11.24
CA ARG A 437 14.92 17.41 11.28
C ARG A 437 16.29 16.81 10.97
N GLN A 438 16.88 16.14 11.94
CA GLN A 438 18.08 15.34 11.71
C GLN A 438 17.68 13.94 11.26
N LEU A 439 18.23 13.51 10.13
CA LEU A 439 18.08 12.14 9.64
C LEU A 439 19.42 11.44 9.66
N GLN A 440 19.39 10.19 10.08
CA GLN A 440 20.49 9.25 9.95
C GLN A 440 19.87 7.87 9.72
N PHE A 441 20.51 7.09 8.87
CA PHE A 441 20.13 5.71 8.61
C PHE A 441 21.29 4.83 9.08
N PRO A 442 21.23 4.23 10.27
CA PRO A 442 22.26 3.31 10.75
C PRO A 442 22.32 2.04 9.90
N LEU A 443 23.52 1.49 9.69
CA LEU A 443 23.67 0.20 8.99
C LEU A 443 22.99 -0.91 9.77
N LYS A 444 22.18 -1.70 9.08
CA LYS A 444 21.54 -2.89 9.69
C LYS A 444 22.57 -4.01 9.85
N ASP A 445 22.31 -4.96 10.74
CA ASP A 445 23.26 -6.06 11.00
C ASP A 445 23.56 -6.94 9.78
N ASN A 446 22.59 -7.04 8.85
CA ASN A 446 22.77 -7.71 7.57
C ASN A 446 23.61 -6.91 6.54
N GLU A 447 23.93 -5.64 6.83
CA GLU A 447 24.75 -4.74 6.01
C GLU A 447 26.16 -4.56 6.58
N LYS A 448 26.38 -4.80 7.89
CA LYS A 448 27.69 -4.63 8.56
C LYS A 448 28.75 -5.66 8.16
N LYS A 449 28.38 -6.71 7.42
CA LYS A 449 29.26 -7.84 7.04
C LYS A 449 29.79 -7.75 5.60
N GLN A 450 29.45 -6.69 4.87
CA GLN A 450 30.01 -6.32 3.57
C GLN A 450 30.89 -5.09 3.75
#